data_AF-A0A431USJ2-F1
#
_entry.id   AF-A0A431USJ2-F1
#
_cell.length_a   1.000
_cell.length_b   1.000
_cell.length_c   1.000
_cell.angle_alpha   90.00
_cell.angle_beta   90.00
_cell.angle_gamma   90.00
#
_symmetry.space_group_name_H-M   'P 1'
#
loop_
_entity.id
_entity.type
_entity.pdbx_description
1 polymer ?
#
loop_
_entity_poly.entity_id
_entity_poly.type
_entity_poly.pdbx_seq_one_letter_code
_entity_poly.pdbx_strand_id
1 'polypeptide(L)'
;MAEAIKQIRKEIPTPEQEQSQAIADIIAALASNREAIISTIGIIKHLQDMGVLDALNGLLEKRVDVGAIAIQQINQPGMHNMIKNGMNTIKFLGQLNPDELQIMLDGVSRGLEKLGERIDKNEKVSLWQLGNSVRNEEVRTSLFTMLGLLEGMGEVFQRDKRELH
;
A
#
# COMPACT_ATOMS: atom_id res chain seq x y z
N MET A 1 33.33 -31.59 -62.96
CA MET A 1 33.06 -32.31 -61.71
C MET A 1 34.01 -31.73 -60.67
N ALA A 2 33.49 -31.15 -59.59
CA ALA A 2 34.28 -30.67 -58.45
C ALA A 2 33.69 -31.30 -57.19
N GLU A 3 34.54 -31.96 -56.40
CA GLU A 3 34.14 -32.74 -55.24
C GLU A 3 33.65 -31.87 -54.08
N ALA A 4 32.68 -32.39 -53.34
CA ALA A 4 32.04 -31.70 -52.23
C ALA A 4 32.96 -31.62 -51.01
N ILE A 5 33.28 -30.39 -50.58
CA ILE A 5 33.91 -30.16 -49.27
C ILE A 5 32.84 -30.36 -48.19
N LYS A 6 32.86 -31.53 -47.54
CA LYS A 6 32.05 -31.82 -46.36
C LYS A 6 32.94 -32.13 -45.16
N GLN A 7 33.38 -31.08 -44.48
CA GLN A 7 33.65 -31.20 -43.04
C GLN A 7 33.66 -29.82 -42.40
N ILE A 8 32.51 -29.40 -41.89
CA ILE A 8 32.44 -28.30 -40.92
C ILE A 8 32.87 -28.90 -39.58
N ARG A 9 34.14 -28.71 -39.19
CA ARG A 9 34.57 -29.01 -37.83
C ARG A 9 34.03 -27.92 -36.92
N LYS A 10 33.03 -28.27 -36.11
CA LYS A 10 32.56 -27.42 -35.03
C LYS A 10 33.60 -27.49 -33.92
N GLU A 11 34.42 -26.46 -33.78
CA GLU A 11 35.32 -26.33 -32.63
C GLU A 11 34.44 -26.18 -31.38
N ILE A 12 34.50 -27.17 -30.50
CA ILE A 12 33.86 -27.12 -29.19
C ILE A 12 34.93 -26.50 -28.27
N PRO A 13 34.71 -25.26 -27.79
CA PRO A 13 35.72 -24.58 -26.97
C PRO A 13 36.01 -25.42 -25.72
N THR A 14 37.28 -25.50 -25.36
CA THR A 14 37.68 -26.20 -24.14
C THR A 14 37.21 -25.42 -22.91
N PRO A 15 37.05 -26.06 -21.73
CA PRO A 15 36.62 -25.38 -20.51
C PRO A 15 37.48 -24.16 -20.16
N GLU A 16 38.79 -24.23 -20.43
CA GLU A 16 39.72 -23.11 -20.24
C GLU A 16 39.48 -21.96 -21.23
N GLN A 17 39.12 -22.26 -22.48
CA GLN A 17 38.77 -21.26 -23.48
C GLN A 17 37.44 -20.58 -23.16
N GLU A 18 36.43 -21.33 -22.70
CA GLU A 18 35.16 -20.76 -22.25
C GLU A 18 35.35 -19.86 -21.02
N GLN A 19 36.19 -20.29 -20.06
CA GLN A 19 36.48 -19.50 -18.87
C GLN A 19 37.24 -18.22 -19.20
N SER A 20 38.21 -18.29 -20.11
CA SER A 20 38.96 -17.12 -20.58
C SER A 20 38.07 -16.13 -21.33
N GLN A 21 37.17 -16.62 -22.18
CA GLN A 21 36.21 -15.79 -22.90
C GLN A 21 35.21 -15.12 -21.93
N ALA A 22 34.68 -15.86 -20.96
CA ALA A 22 33.77 -15.31 -19.96
C ALA A 22 34.42 -14.20 -19.11
N ILE A 23 35.69 -14.37 -18.74
CA ILE A 23 36.45 -13.32 -18.02
C ILE A 23 36.65 -12.10 -18.92
N ALA A 24 37.00 -12.29 -20.20
CA ALA A 24 37.16 -11.20 -21.15
C ALA A 24 35.85 -10.41 -21.35
N ASP A 25 34.74 -11.10 -21.46
CA ASP A 25 33.41 -10.50 -21.63
C ASP A 25 32.99 -9.71 -20.38
N ILE A 26 33.25 -10.23 -19.18
CA ILE A 26 33.03 -9.50 -17.91
C ILE A 26 33.91 -8.25 -17.85
N ILE A 27 35.19 -8.35 -18.20
CA ILE A 27 36.10 -7.19 -18.20
C ILE A 27 35.62 -6.13 -19.21
N ALA A 28 35.19 -6.53 -20.39
CA ALA A 28 34.65 -5.61 -21.40
C ALA A 28 33.36 -4.93 -20.94
N ALA A 29 32.45 -5.67 -20.30
CA ALA A 29 31.22 -5.13 -19.72
C ALA A 29 31.52 -4.15 -18.57
N LEU A 30 32.50 -4.45 -17.72
CA LEU A 30 32.90 -3.54 -16.65
C LEU A 30 33.61 -2.29 -17.20
N ALA A 31 34.47 -2.44 -18.20
CA ALA A 31 35.19 -1.33 -18.82
C ALA A 31 34.23 -0.36 -19.55
N SER A 32 33.24 -0.89 -20.25
CA SER A 32 32.22 -0.09 -20.93
C SER A 32 31.26 0.64 -19.97
N ASN A 33 31.10 0.14 -18.74
CA ASN A 33 30.21 0.71 -17.72
C ASN A 33 30.97 1.35 -16.55
N ARG A 34 32.22 1.77 -16.77
CA ARG A 34 33.14 2.25 -15.74
C ARG A 34 32.53 3.32 -14.84
N GLU A 35 31.87 4.33 -15.41
CA GLU A 35 31.30 5.43 -14.65
C GLU A 35 30.16 4.99 -13.72
N ALA A 36 29.24 4.17 -14.23
CA ALA A 36 28.17 3.58 -13.43
C ALA A 36 28.72 2.75 -12.27
N ILE A 37 29.74 1.91 -12.52
CA ILE A 37 30.38 1.07 -11.49
C ILE A 37 31.04 1.93 -10.41
N ILE A 38 31.80 2.95 -10.79
CA ILE A 38 32.43 3.87 -9.84
C ILE A 38 31.37 4.60 -9.01
N SER A 39 30.28 5.03 -9.64
CA SER A 39 29.16 5.66 -8.94
C SER A 39 28.48 4.71 -7.95
N THR A 40 28.25 3.45 -8.32
CA THR A 40 27.70 2.43 -7.41
C THR A 40 28.63 2.15 -6.24
N ILE A 41 29.94 2.05 -6.48
CA ILE A 41 30.95 1.92 -5.41
C ILE A 41 30.89 3.13 -4.48
N GLY A 42 30.72 4.34 -5.03
CA GLY A 42 30.51 5.56 -4.24
C GLY A 42 29.27 5.49 -3.36
N ILE A 43 28.13 5.04 -3.89
CA ILE A 43 26.89 4.84 -3.13
C ILE A 43 27.10 3.81 -2.01
N ILE A 44 27.69 2.66 -2.32
CA ILE A 44 28.00 1.61 -1.33
C ILE A 44 28.90 2.18 -0.23
N LYS A 45 29.91 2.98 -0.60
CA LYS A 45 30.80 3.63 0.37
C LYS A 45 30.05 4.62 1.26
N HIS A 46 29.19 5.47 0.69
CA HIS A 46 28.36 6.37 1.49
C HIS A 46 27.43 5.61 2.44
N LEU A 47 26.84 4.50 1.98
CA LEU A 47 26.02 3.63 2.84
C LEU A 47 26.85 2.96 3.96
N GLN A 48 28.10 2.58 3.69
CA GLN A 48 29.03 2.09 4.71
C GLN A 48 29.38 3.20 5.71
N ASP A 49 29.75 4.39 5.24
CA ASP A 49 30.19 5.52 6.07
C ASP A 49 29.05 6.02 6.98
N MET A 50 27.80 5.93 6.52
CA MET A 50 26.59 6.22 7.32
C MET A 50 26.21 5.08 8.29
N GLY A 51 26.94 3.95 8.27
CA GLY A 51 26.66 2.79 9.12
C GLY A 51 25.45 1.96 8.67
N VAL A 52 24.90 2.20 7.48
CA VAL A 52 23.73 1.47 6.95
C VAL A 52 24.11 0.01 6.68
N LEU A 53 25.27 -0.23 6.06
CA LEU A 53 25.73 -1.59 5.77
C LEU A 53 26.05 -2.35 7.07
N ASP A 54 26.62 -1.68 8.07
CA ASP A 54 26.88 -2.27 9.38
C ASP A 54 25.60 -2.61 10.14
N ALA A 55 24.59 -1.73 10.08
CA ALA A 55 23.27 -1.99 10.64
C ALA A 55 22.59 -3.18 9.94
N LEU A 56 22.63 -3.24 8.61
CA LEU A 56 22.10 -4.38 7.85
C LEU A 56 22.84 -5.67 8.19
N ASN A 57 24.17 -5.64 8.30
CA ASN A 57 24.95 -6.81 8.68
C ASN A 57 24.62 -7.26 10.11
N GLY A 58 24.51 -6.34 11.07
CA GLY A 58 24.10 -6.63 12.44
C GLY A 58 22.68 -7.20 12.55
N LEU A 59 21.75 -6.75 11.70
CA LEU A 59 20.42 -7.33 11.57
C LEU A 59 20.46 -8.76 11.00
N LEU A 60 21.32 -9.03 10.01
CA LEU A 60 21.47 -10.35 9.39
C LEU A 60 22.17 -11.37 10.32
N GLU A 61 23.17 -10.92 11.07
CA GLU A 61 23.82 -11.72 12.12
C GLU A 61 22.81 -12.13 13.18
N LYS A 62 21.96 -11.19 13.62
CA LYS A 62 20.91 -11.40 14.62
C LYS A 62 19.54 -11.73 14.02
N ARG A 63 19.49 -12.24 12.78
CA ARG A 63 18.22 -12.47 12.05
C ARG A 63 17.20 -13.30 12.81
N VAL A 64 17.66 -14.30 13.57
CA VAL A 64 16.80 -15.19 14.35
C VAL A 64 16.22 -14.46 15.57
N ASP A 65 17.05 -13.73 16.31
CA ASP A 65 16.64 -13.02 17.52
C ASP A 65 15.76 -11.80 17.19
N VAL A 66 16.16 -11.00 16.19
CA VAL A 66 15.37 -9.86 15.70
C VAL A 66 14.06 -10.34 15.10
N GLY A 67 14.09 -11.44 14.33
CA GLY A 67 12.88 -12.06 13.80
C GLY A 67 11.96 -12.58 14.91
N ALA A 68 12.51 -13.22 15.94
CA ALA A 68 11.75 -13.71 17.08
C ALA A 68 11.09 -12.56 17.85
N ILE A 69 11.83 -11.47 18.11
CA ILE A 69 11.28 -10.27 18.76
C ILE A 69 10.18 -9.64 17.90
N ALA A 70 10.38 -9.53 16.59
CA ALA A 70 9.38 -8.98 15.68
C ALA A 70 8.10 -9.83 15.65
N ILE A 71 8.23 -11.17 15.57
CA ILE A 71 7.09 -12.10 15.62
C ILE A 71 6.40 -12.02 16.99
N GLN A 72 7.15 -11.94 18.07
CA GLN A 72 6.60 -11.83 19.42
C GLN A 72 5.84 -10.51 19.60
N GLN A 73 6.32 -9.42 19.00
CA GLN A 73 5.66 -8.12 18.98
C GLN A 73 4.38 -8.14 18.11
N ILE A 74 4.40 -8.85 16.98
CA ILE A 74 3.22 -9.07 16.12
C ILE A 74 2.17 -9.95 16.81
N ASN A 75 2.62 -10.94 17.58
CA ASN A 75 1.75 -11.84 18.34
C ASN A 75 1.20 -11.19 19.61
N GLN A 76 1.58 -9.95 19.93
CA GLN A 76 0.93 -9.23 21.02
C GLN A 76 -0.57 -9.03 20.69
N PRO A 77 -1.48 -9.20 21.67
CA PRO A 77 -2.93 -9.07 21.45
C PRO A 77 -3.33 -7.75 20.79
N GLY A 78 -2.65 -6.64 21.14
CA GLY A 78 -2.87 -5.33 20.54
C GLY A 78 -2.53 -5.29 19.05
N MET A 79 -1.44 -5.94 18.63
CA MET A 79 -1.03 -5.97 17.23
C MET A 79 -1.92 -6.91 16.40
N HIS A 80 -2.34 -8.04 16.96
CA HIS A 80 -3.33 -8.91 16.31
C HIS A 80 -4.65 -8.18 16.03
N ASN A 81 -5.16 -7.43 17.02
CA ASN A 81 -6.38 -6.64 16.84
C ASN A 81 -6.20 -5.51 15.84
N MET A 82 -5.05 -4.83 15.83
CA MET A 82 -4.75 -3.79 14.85
C MET A 82 -4.73 -4.35 13.43
N ILE A 83 -4.04 -5.48 13.20
CA ILE A 83 -3.99 -6.14 11.90
C ILE A 83 -5.39 -6.60 11.47
N LYS A 84 -6.13 -7.25 12.37
CA LYS A 84 -7.49 -7.72 12.10
C LYS A 84 -8.42 -6.56 11.74
N ASN A 85 -8.39 -5.48 12.51
CA ASN A 85 -9.20 -4.29 12.25
C ASN A 85 -8.77 -3.61 10.94
N GLY A 86 -7.47 -3.44 10.69
CA GLY A 86 -6.97 -2.85 9.45
C GLY A 86 -7.40 -3.64 8.21
N MET A 87 -7.26 -4.97 8.25
CA MET A 87 -7.68 -5.85 7.17
C MET A 87 -9.22 -5.82 6.97
N ASN A 88 -9.99 -5.79 8.06
CA ASN A 88 -11.44 -5.63 7.99
C ASN A 88 -11.85 -4.28 7.37
N THR A 89 -11.15 -3.18 7.72
CA THR A 89 -11.38 -1.87 7.13
C THR A 89 -11.06 -1.85 5.64
N ILE A 90 -9.93 -2.43 5.22
CA ILE A 90 -9.57 -2.55 3.80
C ILE A 90 -10.63 -3.35 3.05
N LYS A 91 -11.07 -4.49 3.62
CA LYS A 91 -12.13 -5.32 3.03
C LYS A 91 -13.44 -4.54 2.92
N PHE A 92 -13.83 -3.82 3.96
CA PHE A 92 -15.02 -2.98 3.94
C PHE A 92 -14.95 -1.93 2.84
N LEU A 93 -13.86 -1.15 2.77
CA LEU A 93 -13.67 -0.14 1.73
C LEU A 93 -13.68 -0.75 0.32
N GLY A 94 -13.09 -1.93 0.13
CA GLY A 94 -13.10 -2.64 -1.15
C GLY A 94 -14.46 -3.23 -1.54
N GLN A 95 -15.40 -3.37 -0.61
CA GLN A 95 -16.77 -3.84 -0.88
C GLN A 95 -17.73 -2.69 -1.24
N LEU A 96 -17.36 -1.44 -0.96
CA LEU A 96 -18.19 -0.29 -1.28
C LEU A 96 -18.19 -0.04 -2.80
N ASN A 97 -19.35 0.34 -3.33
CA ASN A 97 -19.43 0.83 -4.70
C ASN A 97 -18.67 2.18 -4.79
N PRO A 98 -17.68 2.32 -5.69
CA PRO A 98 -16.88 3.55 -5.81
C PRO A 98 -17.72 4.80 -6.14
N ASP A 99 -18.75 4.66 -6.97
CA ASP A 99 -19.60 5.79 -7.39
C ASP A 99 -20.48 6.27 -6.23
N GLU A 100 -21.06 5.34 -5.47
CA GLU A 100 -21.85 5.66 -4.28
C GLU A 100 -20.98 6.28 -3.17
N LEU A 101 -19.77 5.75 -2.98
CA LEU A 101 -18.80 6.31 -2.03
C LEU A 101 -18.42 7.74 -2.42
N GLN A 102 -18.16 8.01 -3.70
CA GLN A 102 -17.83 9.34 -4.18
C GLN A 102 -18.98 10.34 -3.90
N ILE A 103 -20.22 9.97 -4.21
CA ILE A 103 -21.41 10.80 -3.94
C ILE A 103 -21.52 11.14 -2.45
N MET A 104 -21.30 10.15 -1.56
CA MET A 104 -21.34 10.36 -0.11
C MET A 104 -20.22 11.31 0.35
N LEU A 105 -19.00 11.12 -0.13
CA LEU A 105 -17.86 11.97 0.20
C LEU A 105 -18.05 13.41 -0.29
N ASP A 106 -18.62 13.60 -1.48
CA ASP A 106 -18.96 14.93 -2.01
C ASP A 106 -20.05 15.60 -1.16
N GLY A 107 -21.07 14.84 -0.74
CA GLY A 107 -22.11 15.32 0.16
C GLY A 107 -21.57 15.79 1.52
N VAL A 108 -20.65 15.02 2.11
CA VAL A 108 -19.96 15.38 3.37
C VAL A 108 -19.09 16.62 3.18
N SER A 109 -18.27 16.66 2.12
CA SER A 109 -17.41 17.80 1.79
C SER A 109 -18.23 19.09 1.68
N ARG A 110 -19.35 19.04 0.95
CA ARG A 110 -20.23 20.20 0.77
C ARG A 110 -20.99 20.58 2.05
N GLY A 111 -21.27 19.61 2.92
CA GLY A 111 -21.80 19.87 4.25
C GLY A 111 -20.82 20.63 5.15
N LEU A 112 -19.53 20.28 5.09
CA LEU A 112 -18.47 20.98 5.82
C LEU A 112 -18.26 22.41 5.32
N GLU A 113 -18.35 22.63 4.01
CA GLU A 113 -18.32 23.97 3.41
C GLU A 113 -19.49 24.84 3.91
N LYS A 114 -20.73 24.32 3.84
CA LYS A 114 -21.93 25.01 4.38
C LYS A 114 -21.82 25.27 5.89
N LEU A 115 -21.15 24.40 6.64
CA LEU A 115 -20.89 24.62 8.07
C LEU A 115 -19.92 25.79 8.29
N GLY A 116 -18.82 25.84 7.53
CA GLY A 116 -17.86 26.95 7.55
C GLY A 116 -18.53 28.29 7.27
N GLU A 117 -19.34 28.37 6.21
CA GLU A 117 -20.06 29.61 5.85
C GLU A 117 -21.00 30.11 6.97
N ARG A 118 -21.66 29.21 7.70
CA ARG A 118 -22.56 29.57 8.81
C ARG A 118 -21.79 30.06 10.03
N ILE A 119 -20.64 29.44 10.31
CA ILE A 119 -19.74 29.86 11.38
C ILE A 119 -19.22 31.28 11.08
N ASP A 120 -18.77 31.54 9.86
CA ASP A 120 -18.28 32.86 9.44
C ASP A 120 -19.34 33.95 9.52
N LYS A 121 -20.60 33.61 9.23
CA LYS A 121 -21.74 34.53 9.35
C LYS A 121 -22.26 34.69 10.79
N ASN A 122 -21.65 34.01 11.77
CA ASN A 122 -22.09 33.93 13.16
C ASN A 122 -23.59 33.58 13.29
N GLU A 123 -24.07 32.74 12.38
CA GLU A 123 -25.49 32.47 12.20
C GLU A 123 -25.95 31.43 13.23
N LYS A 124 -26.68 31.88 14.25
CA LYS A 124 -27.22 30.99 15.29
C LYS A 124 -28.40 30.21 14.73
N VAL A 125 -28.29 28.88 14.76
CA VAL A 125 -29.39 27.99 14.40
C VAL A 125 -30.46 28.04 15.50
N SER A 126 -31.64 28.56 15.18
CA SER A 126 -32.80 28.55 16.08
C SER A 126 -33.66 27.30 15.88
N LEU A 127 -34.37 26.86 16.93
CA LEU A 127 -35.29 25.70 16.86
C LEU A 127 -36.39 25.90 15.80
N TRP A 128 -36.81 27.15 15.56
CA TRP A 128 -37.77 27.48 14.50
C TRP A 128 -37.18 27.30 13.10
N GLN A 129 -35.94 27.75 12.88
CA GLN A 129 -35.23 27.51 11.62
C GLN A 129 -35.00 26.02 11.38
N LEU A 130 -34.71 25.23 12.41
CA LEU A 130 -34.59 23.77 12.29
C LEU A 130 -35.89 23.13 11.83
N GLY A 131 -37.02 23.47 12.49
CA GLY A 131 -38.34 22.97 12.10
C GLY A 131 -38.72 23.37 10.66
N ASN A 132 -38.38 24.59 10.24
CA ASN A 132 -38.64 25.04 8.88
C ASN A 132 -37.68 24.40 7.86
N SER A 133 -36.46 24.06 8.27
CA SER A 133 -35.45 23.43 7.41
C SER A 133 -35.86 22.03 6.96
N VAL A 134 -36.62 21.28 7.76
CA VAL A 134 -37.15 19.96 7.36
C VAL A 134 -38.09 20.04 6.14
N ARG A 135 -38.68 21.22 5.89
CA ARG A 135 -39.51 21.45 4.70
C ARG A 135 -38.67 21.56 3.42
N ASN A 136 -37.39 21.95 3.53
CA ASN A 136 -36.45 22.00 2.42
C ASN A 136 -36.17 20.58 1.90
N GLU A 137 -36.22 20.41 0.58
CA GLU A 137 -36.02 19.13 -0.10
C GLU A 137 -34.62 18.54 0.16
N GLU A 138 -33.56 19.37 0.13
CA GLU A 138 -32.18 18.92 0.38
C GLU A 138 -32.03 18.32 1.79
N VAL A 139 -32.55 19.04 2.80
CA VAL A 139 -32.49 18.62 4.21
C VAL A 139 -33.30 17.34 4.41
N ARG A 140 -34.48 17.26 3.79
CA ARG A 140 -35.33 16.07 3.88
C ARG A 140 -34.67 14.85 3.27
N THR A 141 -34.03 14.98 2.12
CA THR A 141 -33.29 13.90 1.47
C THR A 141 -32.17 13.39 2.37
N SER A 142 -31.34 14.27 2.93
CA SER A 142 -30.29 13.86 3.88
C SER A 142 -30.83 13.15 5.12
N LEU A 143 -31.95 13.64 5.67
CA LEU A 143 -32.61 12.99 6.82
C LEU A 143 -33.11 11.58 6.46
N PHE A 144 -33.75 11.40 5.30
CA PHE A 144 -34.18 10.08 4.84
C PHE A 144 -32.99 9.14 4.60
N THR A 145 -31.92 9.61 3.99
CA THR A 145 -30.69 8.81 3.81
C THR A 145 -30.10 8.37 5.14
N MET A 146 -30.03 9.27 6.12
CA MET A 146 -29.54 8.95 7.46
C MET A 146 -30.43 7.94 8.18
N LEU A 147 -31.76 8.06 8.05
CA LEU A 147 -32.70 7.10 8.60
C LEU A 147 -32.52 5.71 7.98
N GLY A 148 -32.35 5.63 6.65
CA GLY A 148 -32.07 4.36 5.97
C GLY A 148 -30.75 3.72 6.41
N LEU A 149 -29.70 4.52 6.63
CA LEU A 149 -28.43 4.04 7.19
C LEU A 149 -28.63 3.45 8.60
N LEU A 150 -29.37 4.16 9.46
CA LEU A 150 -29.68 3.71 10.82
C LEU A 150 -30.54 2.43 10.82
N GLU A 151 -31.49 2.31 9.90
CA GLU A 151 -32.32 1.11 9.73
C GLU A 151 -31.45 -0.11 9.37
N GLY A 152 -30.58 0.01 8.37
CA GLY A 152 -29.66 -1.07 7.98
C GLY A 152 -28.69 -1.48 9.10
N MET A 153 -28.18 -0.53 9.88
CA MET A 153 -27.38 -0.84 11.07
C MET A 153 -28.20 -1.63 12.11
N GLY A 154 -29.44 -1.20 12.35
CA GLY A 154 -30.35 -1.87 13.29
C GLY A 154 -30.67 -3.31 12.89
N GLU A 155 -30.83 -3.60 11.60
CA GLU A 155 -31.06 -4.96 11.10
C GLU A 155 -29.91 -5.91 11.46
N VAL A 156 -28.66 -5.46 11.27
CA VAL A 156 -27.47 -6.25 11.59
C VAL A 156 -27.38 -6.52 13.10
N PHE A 157 -27.59 -5.49 13.94
CA PHE A 157 -27.53 -5.66 15.40
C PHE A 157 -28.62 -6.60 15.94
N GLN A 158 -29.82 -6.56 15.35
CA GLN A 158 -30.89 -7.49 15.74
C GLN A 158 -30.66 -8.92 15.25
N ARG A 159 -29.94 -9.11 14.14
CA ARG A 159 -29.58 -10.44 13.64
C ARG A 159 -28.56 -11.10 14.55
N ASP A 160 -27.50 -10.38 14.90
CA ASP A 160 -26.44 -10.85 15.80
C ASP A 160 -27.00 -11.26 17.17
N LYS A 161 -27.93 -10.46 17.72
CA LYS A 161 -28.64 -10.79 18.98
C LYS A 161 -29.51 -12.05 18.89
N ARG A 162 -30.03 -12.41 17.71
CA ARG A 162 -30.85 -13.62 17.51
C ARG A 162 -30.03 -14.89 17.32
N GLU A 163 -28.79 -14.79 16.87
CA GLU A 163 -27.87 -15.92 16.71
C GLU A 163 -27.15 -16.29 18.02
N LEU A 164 -27.22 -15.42 19.03
CA LEU A 164 -26.65 -15.61 20.37
C LEU A 164 -27.63 -16.21 21.41
N HIS A 165 -28.89 -16.47 21.03
CA HIS A 165 -29.95 -17.05 21.87
C HIS A 165 -30.51 -18.33 21.23
#